data_AF-A0A357Y0Q6-F1
#
_entry.id   AF-A0A357Y0Q6-F1
#
_cell.length_a   1.000
_cell.length_b   1.000
_cell.length_c   1.000
_cell.angle_alpha   90.00
_cell.angle_beta   90.00
_cell.angle_gamma   90.00
#
_symmetry.space_group_name_H-M   'P 1'
#
loop_
_entity.id
_entity.type
_entity.pdbx_description
1 polymer ?
#
loop_
_entity_poly.entity_id
_entity_poly.type
_entity_poly.pdbx_seq_one_letter_code
_entity_poly.pdbx_strand_id
1 'polypeptide(L)' 'MQYTATYPSPLGKILPASNDEGLTGLWFDHQKYYAQKLAPEHVQKETPAIRQTRKWLDL' A
#
# COMPACT_ATOMS: atom_id res chain seq x y z
N MET A 1 14.45 0.51 1.74
CA MET A 1 13.40 1.17 2.55
C MET A 1 12.04 0.77 1.99
N GLN A 2 11.04 0.55 2.85
CA GLN A 2 9.66 0.34 2.40
C GLN A 2 8.88 1.64 2.58
N TYR A 3 8.09 1.97 1.57
CA TYR A 3 7.19 3.10 1.56
C TYR A 3 5.76 2.58 1.60
N THR A 4 4.93 3.17 2.44
CA THR A 4 3.52 2.80 2.57
C THR A 4 2.63 4.02 2.38
N ALA A 5 1.40 3.78 1.97
CA ALA A 5 0.36 4.79 2.03
C ALA A 5 -0.96 4.13 2.39
N THR A 6 -1.89 4.91 2.92
CA THR A 6 -3.26 4.45 3.15
C THR A 6 -4.16 5.02 2.08
N TYR A 7 -4.94 4.17 1.43
CA TYR A 7 -5.89 4.53 0.37
C TYR A 7 -7.30 4.10 0.78
N PRO A 8 -8.23 5.02 1.05
CA PRO A 8 -9.62 4.65 1.32
C PRO A 8 -10.33 4.33 0.01
N SER A 9 -10.74 3.07 -0.18
CA SER A 9 -11.62 2.65 -1.29
C SER A 9 -13.06 2.47 -0.79
N PRO A 10 -14.07 2.51 -1.67
CA PRO A 10 -15.46 2.24 -1.29
C PRO A 10 -15.68 0.82 -0.73
N LEU A 11 -14.74 -0.10 -0.97
CA LEU A 11 -14.79 -1.48 -0.46
C LEU A 11 -13.99 -1.66 0.85
N GLY A 12 -13.27 -0.63 1.30
CA GLY A 12 -12.45 -0.66 2.51
C GLY A 12 -11.15 0.13 2.37
N LYS A 13 -10.45 0.33 3.49
CA LYS A 13 -9.11 0.95 3.44
C LYS A 13 -8.11 -0.04 2.84
N ILE A 14 -7.22 0.43 2.00
CA ILE A 14 -6.16 -0.35 1.35
C ILE A 14 -4.83 0.26 1.78
N LEU A 15 -3.87 -0.59 2.12
CA LEU A 15 -2.50 -0.22 2.42
C LEU A 15 -1.61 -0.77 1.32
N PRO A 16 -1.32 0.00 0.26
CA PRO A 16 -0.24 -0.33 -0.66
C PRO A 16 1.13 -0.07 -0.01
N ALA A 17 2.06 -1.00 -0.19
CA ALA A 17 3.49 -0.83 0.07
C ALA A 17 4.28 -0.91 -1.23
N SER A 18 5.33 -0.10 -1.29
CA SER A 18 6.32 -0.09 -2.36
C SER A 18 7.72 0.00 -1.78
N ASN A 19 8.71 -0.40 -2.56
CA ASN A 19 10.12 -0.09 -2.31
C ASN A 19 10.61 0.85 -3.42
N ASP A 20 11.93 1.02 -3.53
CA ASP A 20 12.56 1.84 -4.56
C ASP A 20 12.39 1.28 -5.98
N GLU A 21 12.21 -0.04 -6.11
CA GLU A 21 12.05 -0.74 -7.39
C GLU A 21 10.59 -0.83 -7.87
N GLY A 22 9.62 -0.87 -6.97
CA GLY A 22 8.21 -1.05 -7.34
C GLY A 22 7.27 -1.36 -6.17
N LEU A 23 6.06 -1.84 -6.49
CA LEU A 23 5.08 -2.24 -5.49
C LEU A 23 5.49 -3.57 -4.85
N THR A 24 5.64 -3.58 -3.52
CA THR A 24 6.07 -4.75 -2.75
C THR A 24 4.91 -5.50 -2.11
N GLY A 25 3.77 -4.84 -1.91
CA GLY A 25 2.60 -5.46 -1.32
C GLY A 25 1.37 -4.57 -1.34
N LEU A 26 0.21 -5.20 -1.13
CA LEU A 26 -1.07 -4.51 -1.04
C LEU A 26 -1.97 -5.29 -0.09
N TRP A 27 -2.50 -4.60 0.93
CA TRP A 27 -3.37 -5.21 1.92
C TRP A 27 -4.67 -4.42 2.05
N PHE A 28 -5.77 -5.12 2.25
CA PHE A 28 -7.02 -4.50 2.66
C PHE A 28 -7.11 -4.52 4.19
N ASP A 29 -7.50 -3.39 4.74
CA ASP A 29 -7.88 -3.21 6.14
C ASP A 29 -9.01 -4.19 6.48
N HIS A 30 -8.98 -4.76 7.69
CA HIS A 30 -9.88 -5.82 8.16
C HIS A 30 -9.73 -7.23 7.55
N GLN A 31 -8.74 -7.47 6.67
CA GLN A 31 -8.44 -8.85 6.23
C GLN A 31 -7.49 -9.58 7.19
N LYS A 32 -7.60 -10.92 7.23
CA LYS A 32 -6.80 -11.84 8.08
C LYS A 32 -5.28 -11.66 7.96
N TYR A 33 -4.80 -11.06 6.88
CA TYR A 33 -3.39 -10.88 6.53
C TYR A 33 -2.95 -9.40 6.53
N TYR A 34 -3.71 -8.50 7.15
CA TYR A 34 -3.40 -7.07 7.17
C TYR A 34 -1.97 -6.79 7.66
N ALA A 35 -1.22 -6.01 6.88
CA ALA A 35 0.18 -5.66 7.12
C ALA A 35 1.12 -6.86 7.30
N GLN A 36 0.72 -8.05 6.86
CA GLN A 36 1.57 -9.23 6.99
C GLN A 36 2.79 -9.10 6.06
N LYS A 37 4.00 -9.25 6.63
CA LYS A 37 5.32 -8.98 6.02
C LYS A 37 5.68 -7.51 5.83
N LEU A 38 4.88 -6.58 6.34
CA LEU A 38 5.27 -5.18 6.34
C LEU A 38 6.44 -4.98 7.30
N ALA A 39 7.54 -4.41 6.82
CA ALA A 39 8.67 -4.14 7.70
C ALA A 39 8.27 -3.09 8.75
N PRO A 40 8.73 -3.22 10.01
CA PRO A 40 8.53 -2.19 11.03
C PRO A 40 9.19 -0.86 10.63
N GLU A 41 10.29 -0.93 9.87
CA GLU A 41 10.94 0.22 9.24
C GLU A 41 10.29 0.54 7.89
N HIS A 42 9.18 1.26 7.96
CA HIS A 42 8.54 1.82 6.78
C HIS A 42 8.32 3.32 6.90
N VAL A 43 8.28 4.01 5.77
CA VAL A 43 7.99 5.43 5.72
C VAL A 43 6.67 5.63 5.03
N GLN A 44 5.73 6.32 5.69
CA GLN A 44 4.53 6.75 4.99
C GLN A 44 4.91 7.79 3.93
N LYS A 45 4.92 7.36 2.67
CA LYS A 45 5.30 8.19 1.54
C LYS A 45 4.55 7.71 0.32
N GLU A 46 3.97 8.68 -0.38
CA GLU A 46 3.30 8.42 -1.63
C GLU A 46 4.32 8.36 -2.77
N THR A 47 4.76 7.16 -3.10
CA THR A 47 5.68 6.92 -4.22
C THR A 47 4.92 6.91 -5.56
N PRO A 48 5.62 7.08 -6.69
CA PRO A 48 5.00 6.93 -8.01
C PRO A 48 4.30 5.58 -8.17
N ALA A 49 4.90 4.50 -7.66
CA ALA A 49 4.32 3.16 -7.66
C ALA A 49 2.99 3.11 -6.90
N ILE A 50 2.94 3.64 -5.68
CA ILE A 50 1.71 3.72 -4.87
C ILE A 50 0.64 4.57 -5.56
N ARG A 51 1.03 5.73 -6.11
CA ARG A 51 0.10 6.61 -6.83
C ARG A 51 -0.50 5.91 -8.05
N GLN A 52 0.32 5.16 -8.79
CA GLN A 52 -0.14 4.42 -9.96
C GLN A 52 -1.07 3.27 -9.56
N THR A 53 -0.78 2.55 -8.48
CA THR A 53 -1.68 1.55 -7.92
C THR A 53 -3.00 2.15 -7.45
N ARG A 54 -2.98 3.32 -6.80
CA ARG A 54 -4.23 4.03 -6.45
C ARG A 54 -5.07 4.35 -7.67
N LYS A 55 -4.47 4.93 -8.72
CA LYS A 55 -5.17 5.20 -9.98
C LYS A 55 -5.72 3.94 -10.65
N TRP A 56 -4.99 2.82 -10.55
CA TRP A 56 -5.45 1.54 -11.09
C TRP A 56 -6.63 0.97 -10.29
N LEU A 57 -6.68 1.20 -8.99
CA LEU A 57 -7.78 0.76 -8.11
C LEU A 57 -9.02 1.67 -8.16
N ASP A 58 -8.85 2.90 -8.64
CA ASP A 58 -9.94 3.88 -8.80
C ASP A 58 -10.73 3.66 -10.11
N LEU A 59 -10.21 2.84 -11.02
CA LEU A 59 -10.82 2.47 -12.31
C LEU A 59 -11.93 1.43 -12.19
#